data_AF-A0AAD6UYV8-F1
#
_entry.id   AF-A0AAD6UYV8-F1
#
_cell.length_a   1.000
_cell.length_b   1.000
_cell.length_c   1.000
_cell.angle_alpha   90.00
_cell.angle_beta   90.00
_cell.angle_gamma   90.00
#
_symmetry.space_group_name_H-M   'P 1'
#
loop_
_entity.id
_entity.type
_entity.pdbx_description
1 polymer ?
#
loop_
_entity_poly.entity_id
_entity_poly.type
_entity_poly.pdbx_seq_one_letter_code
_entity_poly.pdbx_strand_id
1 'polypeptide(L)'
;MSQTAADSVANAGHPFSPTSDEQNPPDLILRSSDLVDFYVHKDMLSFRWTFLKNMLAFPEPRGESANPTKDGLPLVILPEPSVVLELLLVLCYPRFGVGRNLIRELGGLDAAYEAAEKYDISGGKELIEAWLVDPRLLQTEPYRVFAIACHRGLEHVAKLAAMATLTRPPFDPSVTDSIPEFKAITAHHLCRLQIFHHRCCDMLLWTLRERAAAGAPDLFSPENDPCSVLWWEEESRGHVAGCGAKFHEDEGGPLLESAAWFRLHLHSLEETCVIHHDSGWIAQKVAELSPPVLMAISKCPRCVEYATNHLKTMGMEVEVKANQKFQVAVAQISFTV
;
A
#
# COMPACT_ATOMS: atom_id res chain seq x y z
N MET A 1 33.14 -37.75 1.60
CA MET A 1 33.63 -37.02 0.43
C MET A 1 32.42 -36.62 -0.39
N SER A 2 31.87 -35.44 -0.11
CA SER A 2 30.69 -34.92 -0.81
C SER A 2 31.16 -34.28 -2.10
N GLN A 3 30.62 -34.74 -3.24
CA GLN A 3 30.87 -34.14 -4.54
C GLN A 3 30.35 -32.70 -4.52
N THR A 4 31.25 -31.75 -4.66
CA THR A 4 30.97 -30.36 -5.03
C THR A 4 30.30 -30.37 -6.40
N ALA A 5 29.00 -30.07 -6.45
CA ALA A 5 28.35 -29.72 -7.71
C ALA A 5 29.15 -28.55 -8.31
N ALA A 6 29.67 -28.71 -9.51
CA ALA A 6 30.34 -27.63 -10.21
C ALA A 6 29.30 -26.54 -10.47
N ASP A 7 29.43 -25.40 -9.81
CA ASP A 7 28.49 -24.29 -9.99
C ASP A 7 28.57 -23.81 -11.45
N SER A 8 27.56 -24.17 -12.25
CA SER A 8 27.51 -23.83 -13.68
C SER A 8 27.09 -22.37 -13.84
N VAL A 9 27.94 -21.57 -14.48
CA VAL A 9 27.61 -20.19 -14.84
C VAL A 9 26.43 -20.18 -15.83
N ALA A 10 25.38 -19.43 -15.50
CA ALA A 10 24.22 -19.21 -16.37
C ALA A 10 24.29 -17.83 -17.04
N ASN A 11 23.56 -17.65 -18.14
CA ASN A 11 23.39 -16.33 -18.77
C ASN A 11 22.02 -15.76 -18.38
N ALA A 12 21.95 -14.44 -18.18
CA ALA A 12 20.70 -13.75 -17.93
C ALA A 12 19.72 -13.85 -19.12
N GLY A 13 18.43 -13.69 -18.82
CA GLY A 13 17.38 -13.58 -19.84
C GLY A 13 17.44 -12.25 -20.60
N HIS A 14 16.58 -12.11 -21.61
CA HIS A 14 16.36 -10.82 -22.25
C HIS A 14 15.90 -9.79 -21.18
N PRO A 15 16.44 -8.56 -21.15
CA PRO A 15 17.21 -7.88 -22.20
C PRO A 15 18.73 -7.94 -22.05
N PHE A 16 19.27 -8.77 -21.15
CA PHE A 16 20.70 -8.83 -20.84
C PHE A 16 21.33 -10.16 -21.26
N SER A 17 20.72 -10.82 -22.24
CA SER A 17 21.21 -12.06 -22.84
C SER A 17 22.27 -11.77 -23.92
N PRO A 18 23.09 -12.76 -24.32
CA PRO A 18 24.14 -12.55 -25.34
C PRO A 18 23.61 -12.04 -26.69
N THR A 19 22.35 -12.33 -27.00
CA THR A 19 21.71 -12.06 -28.30
C THR A 19 20.69 -10.92 -28.22
N SER A 20 20.71 -10.10 -27.17
CA SER A 20 19.64 -9.13 -26.91
C SER A 20 19.57 -7.99 -27.92
N ASP A 21 20.65 -7.70 -28.66
CA ASP A 21 20.73 -6.55 -29.56
C ASP A 21 21.76 -6.81 -30.69
N GLU A 22 21.31 -7.36 -31.82
CA GLU A 22 22.19 -7.66 -32.97
C GLU A 22 22.77 -6.38 -33.62
N GLN A 23 22.11 -5.24 -33.44
CA GLN A 23 22.50 -3.96 -34.03
C GLN A 23 23.52 -3.21 -33.17
N ASN A 24 23.49 -3.43 -31.85
CA ASN A 24 24.45 -2.89 -30.91
C ASN A 24 24.89 -4.00 -29.93
N PRO A 25 25.91 -4.81 -30.27
CA PRO A 25 26.31 -5.92 -29.44
C PRO A 25 26.87 -5.46 -28.08
N PRO A 26 26.74 -6.29 -27.03
CA PRO A 26 27.29 -6.01 -25.71
C PRO A 26 28.82 -5.97 -25.75
N ASP A 27 29.42 -5.09 -24.95
CA ASP A 27 30.87 -4.85 -24.88
C ASP A 27 31.47 -5.10 -23.48
N LEU A 28 30.64 -5.58 -22.55
CA LEU A 28 30.98 -5.91 -21.16
C LEU A 28 30.08 -7.04 -20.64
N ILE A 29 30.65 -7.92 -19.81
CA ILE A 29 29.89 -8.90 -19.04
C ILE A 29 30.00 -8.57 -17.55
N LEU A 30 28.87 -8.46 -16.87
CA LEU A 30 28.81 -8.44 -15.41
C LEU A 30 28.38 -9.81 -14.91
N ARG A 31 29.10 -10.38 -13.95
CA ARG A 31 28.73 -11.63 -13.28
C ARG A 31 28.27 -11.36 -11.86
N SER A 32 27.09 -11.86 -11.51
CA SER A 32 26.58 -11.84 -10.14
C SER A 32 27.24 -12.90 -9.26
N SER A 33 27.04 -12.79 -7.94
CA SER A 33 27.58 -13.74 -6.95
C SER A 33 27.01 -15.15 -7.08
N ASP A 34 25.80 -15.28 -7.62
CA ASP A 34 25.11 -16.54 -7.95
C ASP A 34 25.38 -17.00 -9.40
N LEU A 35 26.46 -16.49 -10.00
CA LEU A 35 27.04 -16.93 -11.28
C LEU A 35 26.12 -16.76 -12.49
N VAL A 36 25.36 -15.66 -12.51
CA VAL A 36 24.59 -15.25 -13.69
C VAL A 36 25.35 -14.14 -14.42
N ASP A 37 25.55 -14.34 -15.72
CA ASP A 37 26.23 -13.40 -16.61
C ASP A 37 25.23 -12.50 -17.33
N PHE A 38 25.40 -11.20 -17.15
CA PHE A 38 24.64 -10.14 -17.79
C PHE A 38 25.48 -9.48 -18.87
N TYR A 39 25.00 -9.54 -20.11
CA TYR A 39 25.65 -8.94 -21.27
C TYR A 39 25.14 -7.49 -21.42
N VAL A 40 26.05 -6.52 -21.29
CA VAL A 40 25.71 -5.11 -21.10
C VAL A 40 26.58 -4.17 -21.94
N HIS A 41 26.25 -2.88 -21.91
CA HIS A 41 26.92 -1.82 -22.67
C HIS A 41 27.61 -0.82 -21.72
N LYS A 42 28.93 -0.67 -21.84
CA LYS A 42 29.73 0.25 -21.00
C LYS A 42 29.19 1.67 -21.03
N ASP A 43 28.80 2.16 -22.21
CA ASP A 43 28.31 3.52 -22.40
C ASP A 43 26.99 3.76 -21.67
N MET A 44 26.08 2.78 -21.66
CA MET A 44 24.80 2.87 -20.94
C MET A 44 25.03 2.93 -19.43
N LEU A 45 25.91 2.06 -18.91
CA LEU A 45 26.23 2.03 -17.48
C LEU A 45 26.97 3.30 -17.05
N SER A 46 27.94 3.75 -17.83
CA SER A 46 28.79 4.90 -17.49
C SER A 46 28.01 6.22 -17.37
N PHE A 47 26.79 6.30 -17.91
CA PHE A 47 25.94 7.47 -17.76
C PHE A 47 25.43 7.67 -16.33
N ARG A 48 25.15 6.58 -15.59
CA ARG A 48 24.58 6.64 -14.23
C ARG A 48 25.45 6.01 -13.16
N TRP A 49 26.28 5.03 -13.51
CA TRP A 49 27.07 4.24 -12.57
C TRP A 49 28.50 4.78 -12.51
N THR A 50 28.72 5.77 -11.64
CA THR A 50 30.00 6.49 -11.55
C THR A 50 31.14 5.57 -11.10
N PHE A 51 30.88 4.65 -10.16
CA PHE A 51 31.85 3.65 -9.72
C PHE A 51 32.37 2.82 -10.89
N LEU A 52 31.47 2.31 -11.72
CA LEU A 52 31.81 1.47 -12.86
C LEU A 52 32.52 2.28 -13.95
N LYS A 53 32.08 3.53 -14.21
CA LYS A 53 32.81 4.45 -15.09
C LYS A 53 34.26 4.65 -14.66
N ASN A 54 34.49 4.89 -13.36
CA ASN A 54 35.83 5.07 -12.82
C ASN A 54 36.65 3.80 -12.95
N MET A 55 36.06 2.65 -12.62
CA MET A 55 36.73 1.35 -12.74
C MET A 55 37.14 1.04 -14.20
N LEU A 56 36.27 1.32 -15.17
CA LEU A 56 36.53 1.11 -16.60
C LEU A 56 37.54 2.12 -17.19
N ALA A 57 37.72 3.28 -16.57
CA ALA A 57 38.64 4.31 -17.04
C ALA A 57 40.12 3.97 -16.75
N PHE A 58 40.39 3.04 -15.83
CA PHE A 58 41.75 2.59 -15.56
C PHE A 58 42.22 1.61 -16.65
N PRO A 59 43.49 1.74 -17.12
CA PRO A 59 44.05 0.77 -18.04
C PRO A 59 43.97 -0.63 -17.45
N GLU A 60 43.43 -1.60 -18.19
CA GLU A 60 43.35 -2.97 -17.71
C GLU A 60 44.75 -3.46 -17.29
N PRO A 61 44.88 -4.09 -16.10
CA PRO A 61 46.16 -4.65 -15.69
C PRO A 61 46.61 -5.67 -16.75
N ARG A 62 47.90 -5.67 -17.10
CA ARG A 62 48.46 -6.63 -18.06
C ARG A 62 49.03 -7.85 -17.32
N GLY A 63 48.97 -9.03 -17.94
CA GLY A 63 49.56 -10.26 -17.41
C GLY A 63 48.64 -11.03 -16.47
N GLU A 64 49.18 -11.70 -15.45
CA GLU A 64 48.44 -12.55 -14.49
C GLU A 64 47.38 -11.80 -13.67
N SER A 65 47.44 -10.47 -13.66
CA SER A 65 46.49 -9.56 -13.01
C SER A 65 45.38 -9.04 -13.94
N ALA A 66 45.36 -9.47 -15.21
CA ALA A 66 44.34 -9.03 -16.16
C ALA A 66 42.94 -9.42 -15.70
N ASN A 67 41.98 -8.53 -15.95
CA ASN A 67 40.57 -8.84 -15.72
C ASN A 67 40.21 -10.12 -16.49
N PRO A 68 39.40 -11.01 -15.90
CA PRO A 68 38.97 -12.20 -16.62
C PRO A 68 38.24 -11.78 -17.89
N THR A 69 38.36 -12.58 -18.94
CA THR A 69 37.61 -12.39 -20.19
C THR A 69 36.75 -13.61 -20.44
N LYS A 70 35.56 -13.39 -21.01
CA LYS A 70 34.64 -14.44 -21.46
C LYS A 70 34.08 -14.00 -22.81
N ASP A 71 34.06 -14.92 -23.77
CA ASP A 71 33.57 -14.66 -25.14
C ASP A 71 34.28 -13.48 -25.84
N GLY A 72 35.53 -13.20 -25.47
CA GLY A 72 36.29 -12.05 -25.97
C GLY A 72 35.91 -10.70 -25.35
N LEU A 73 35.00 -10.68 -24.38
CA LEU A 73 34.57 -9.49 -23.65
C LEU A 73 35.21 -9.43 -22.25
N PRO A 74 35.46 -8.22 -21.71
CA PRO A 74 35.84 -8.04 -20.31
C PRO A 74 34.74 -8.56 -19.37
N LEU A 75 35.15 -9.28 -18.33
CA LEU A 75 34.26 -9.80 -17.29
C LEU A 75 34.54 -9.09 -15.96
N VAL A 76 33.48 -8.57 -15.36
CA VAL A 76 33.51 -7.94 -14.03
C VAL A 76 32.62 -8.73 -13.10
N ILE A 77 33.18 -9.23 -12.00
CA ILE A 77 32.45 -10.02 -11.01
C ILE A 77 32.02 -9.08 -9.88
N LEU A 78 30.73 -9.10 -9.56
CA LEU A 78 30.11 -8.30 -8.52
C LEU A 78 29.58 -9.19 -7.39
N PRO A 79 29.66 -8.74 -6.12
CA PRO A 79 29.18 -9.51 -4.97
C PRO A 79 27.65 -9.56 -4.85
N GLU A 80 26.92 -8.80 -5.65
CA GLU A 80 25.45 -8.77 -5.63
C GLU A 80 24.87 -9.99 -6.36
N PRO A 81 23.75 -10.55 -5.86
CA PRO A 81 23.04 -11.62 -6.55
C PRO A 81 22.34 -11.10 -7.81
N SER A 82 22.02 -12.02 -8.73
CA SER A 82 21.44 -11.72 -10.04
C SER A 82 20.20 -10.83 -9.96
N VAL A 83 19.30 -11.08 -9.00
CA VAL A 83 18.07 -10.29 -8.79
C VAL A 83 18.35 -8.82 -8.47
N VAL A 84 19.41 -8.54 -7.70
CA VAL A 84 19.80 -7.16 -7.36
C VAL A 84 20.47 -6.52 -8.57
N LEU A 85 21.38 -7.24 -9.21
CA LEU A 85 22.10 -6.72 -10.37
C LEU A 85 21.16 -6.39 -11.53
N GLU A 86 20.14 -7.20 -11.78
CA GLU A 86 19.10 -6.92 -12.77
C GLU A 86 18.39 -5.59 -12.48
N LEU A 87 18.00 -5.34 -11.23
CA LEU A 87 17.39 -4.06 -10.82
C LEU A 87 18.33 -2.87 -11.06
N LEU A 88 19.62 -3.00 -10.71
CA LEU A 88 20.61 -1.94 -10.96
C LEU A 88 20.79 -1.65 -12.46
N LEU A 89 20.80 -2.70 -13.29
CA LEU A 89 20.89 -2.55 -14.74
C LEU A 89 19.66 -1.83 -15.30
N VAL A 90 18.47 -2.15 -14.81
CA VAL A 90 17.23 -1.47 -15.21
C VAL A 90 17.27 0.02 -14.86
N LEU A 91 17.86 0.39 -13.72
CA LEU A 91 18.08 1.80 -13.35
C LEU A 91 19.02 2.52 -14.32
N CYS A 92 20.01 1.81 -14.87
CA CYS A 92 21.01 2.39 -15.77
C CYS A 92 20.52 2.52 -17.21
N TYR A 93 19.57 1.70 -17.64
CA TYR A 93 19.12 1.65 -19.03
C TYR A 93 17.85 2.49 -19.24
N PRO A 94 17.91 3.63 -19.97
CA PRO A 94 16.78 4.55 -20.13
C PRO A 94 15.52 3.90 -20.73
N ARG A 95 15.72 2.92 -21.64
CA ARG A 95 14.64 2.17 -22.30
C ARG A 95 13.81 1.32 -21.33
N PHE A 96 14.37 0.97 -20.17
CA PHE A 96 13.71 0.14 -19.16
C PHE A 96 13.21 0.95 -17.96
N GLY A 97 13.88 2.06 -17.62
CA GLY A 97 13.49 2.93 -16.50
C GLY A 97 12.12 3.62 -16.63
N VAL A 98 11.52 3.66 -17.83
CA VAL A 98 10.20 4.29 -18.08
C VAL A 98 9.07 3.26 -18.20
N GLY A 99 9.40 1.98 -18.33
CA GLY A 99 8.43 0.91 -18.47
C GLY A 99 7.86 0.53 -17.10
N ARG A 100 6.67 1.01 -16.76
CA ARG A 100 5.89 0.66 -15.56
C ARG A 100 5.58 -0.85 -15.42
N ASN A 101 6.20 -1.78 -16.16
CA ASN A 101 5.83 -3.19 -16.15
C ASN A 101 6.94 -4.14 -15.68
N LEU A 102 8.11 -3.63 -15.32
CA LEU A 102 9.24 -4.51 -15.02
C LEU A 102 9.25 -5.05 -13.60
N ILE A 103 8.77 -4.27 -12.62
CA ILE A 103 8.82 -4.68 -11.22
C ILE A 103 7.45 -5.18 -10.82
N ARG A 104 7.30 -6.51 -10.84
CA ARG A 104 6.09 -7.20 -10.38
C ARG A 104 6.23 -7.73 -8.95
N GLU A 105 7.45 -7.75 -8.42
CA GLU A 105 7.81 -8.34 -7.14
C GLU A 105 8.80 -7.42 -6.41
N LEU A 106 8.68 -7.32 -5.08
CA LEU A 106 9.60 -6.54 -4.25
C LEU A 106 10.96 -7.23 -4.01
N GLY A 107 11.15 -8.44 -4.53
CA GLY A 107 12.37 -9.23 -4.34
C GLY A 107 13.61 -8.44 -4.73
N GLY A 108 14.53 -8.26 -3.77
CA GLY A 108 15.81 -7.60 -3.99
C GLY A 108 15.79 -6.07 -4.02
N LEU A 109 14.63 -5.40 -3.91
CA LEU A 109 14.57 -3.93 -3.93
C LEU A 109 15.32 -3.27 -2.77
N ASP A 110 15.22 -3.84 -1.57
CA ASP A 110 15.94 -3.33 -0.41
C ASP A 110 17.45 -3.37 -0.62
N ALA A 111 17.96 -4.53 -1.06
CA ALA A 111 19.37 -4.71 -1.39
C ALA A 111 19.80 -3.88 -2.62
N ALA A 112 18.91 -3.66 -3.59
CA ALA A 112 19.17 -2.78 -4.73
C ALA A 112 19.24 -1.31 -4.31
N TYR A 113 18.48 -0.87 -3.30
CA TYR A 113 18.61 0.47 -2.73
C TYR A 113 20.00 0.65 -2.11
N GLU A 114 20.44 -0.32 -1.31
CA GLU A 114 21.78 -0.33 -0.72
C GLU A 114 22.87 -0.35 -1.78
N ALA A 115 22.73 -1.20 -2.80
CA ALA A 115 23.72 -1.33 -3.84
C ALA A 115 23.78 -0.07 -4.72
N ALA A 116 22.64 0.57 -5.01
CA ALA A 116 22.59 1.85 -5.72
C ALA A 116 23.32 2.95 -4.94
N GLU A 117 23.23 2.96 -3.61
CA GLU A 117 24.02 3.85 -2.75
C GLU A 117 25.51 3.50 -2.76
N LYS A 118 25.85 2.24 -2.50
CA LYS A 118 27.23 1.70 -2.49
C LYS A 118 27.97 2.02 -3.79
N TYR A 119 27.27 1.93 -4.91
CA TYR A 119 27.83 2.10 -6.24
C TYR A 119 27.66 3.50 -6.83
N ASP A 120 27.09 4.43 -6.07
CA ASP A 120 26.85 5.82 -6.48
C ASP A 120 26.13 5.88 -7.84
N ILE A 121 25.04 5.13 -7.96
CA ILE A 121 24.18 5.13 -9.15
C ILE A 121 23.31 6.38 -9.11
N SER A 122 23.64 7.34 -9.98
CA SER A 122 22.95 8.62 -10.07
C SER A 122 21.45 8.45 -10.34
N GLY A 123 20.61 8.99 -9.45
CA GLY A 123 19.15 8.90 -9.54
C GLY A 123 18.58 7.52 -9.17
N GLY A 124 19.43 6.57 -8.73
CA GLY A 124 19.02 5.19 -8.46
C GLY A 124 18.06 5.09 -7.28
N LYS A 125 18.38 5.77 -6.17
CA LYS A 125 17.57 5.78 -4.95
C LYS A 125 16.19 6.40 -5.20
N GLU A 126 16.17 7.53 -5.90
CA GLU A 126 14.93 8.26 -6.24
C GLU A 126 14.01 7.44 -7.14
N LEU A 127 14.58 6.66 -8.07
CA LEU A 127 13.80 5.75 -8.92
C LEU A 127 13.26 4.55 -8.13
N ILE A 128 14.06 3.97 -7.23
CA ILE A 128 13.58 2.89 -6.36
C ILE A 128 12.46 3.40 -5.45
N GLU A 129 12.60 4.59 -4.88
CA GLU A 129 11.54 5.24 -4.10
C GLU A 129 10.26 5.44 -4.92
N ALA A 130 10.39 5.87 -6.19
CA ALA A 130 9.27 5.99 -7.11
C ALA A 130 8.61 4.64 -7.44
N TRP A 131 9.40 3.56 -7.50
CA TRP A 131 8.88 2.20 -7.67
C TRP A 131 8.14 1.71 -6.43
N LEU A 132 8.67 1.95 -5.22
CA LEU A 132 8.05 1.52 -3.97
C LEU A 132 6.66 2.15 -3.76
N VAL A 133 6.42 3.35 -4.29
CA VAL A 133 5.11 4.02 -4.23
C VAL A 133 4.19 3.67 -5.40
N ASP A 134 4.54 2.69 -6.23
CA ASP A 134 3.65 2.19 -7.28
C ASP A 134 2.36 1.63 -6.65
N PRO A 135 1.17 2.07 -7.10
CA PRO A 135 -0.10 1.64 -6.53
C PRO A 135 -0.28 0.12 -6.50
N ARG A 136 0.29 -0.62 -7.46
CA ARG A 136 0.19 -2.09 -7.48
C ARG A 136 0.93 -2.69 -6.31
N LEU A 137 2.15 -2.24 -6.02
CA LEU A 137 2.95 -2.73 -4.90
C LEU A 137 2.34 -2.33 -3.55
N LEU A 138 1.82 -1.11 -3.43
CA LEU A 138 1.09 -0.67 -2.25
C LEU A 138 -0.19 -1.50 -2.03
N GLN A 139 -0.85 -1.98 -3.09
CA GLN A 139 -2.04 -2.84 -2.96
C GLN A 139 -1.68 -4.31 -2.69
N THR A 140 -0.64 -4.85 -3.33
CA THR A 140 -0.28 -6.28 -3.25
C THR A 140 0.63 -6.61 -2.08
N GLU A 141 1.54 -5.72 -1.68
CA GLU A 141 2.57 -5.98 -0.68
C GLU A 141 2.85 -4.78 0.25
N PRO A 142 1.84 -4.08 0.81
CA PRO A 142 2.03 -2.85 1.59
C PRO A 142 2.95 -3.03 2.80
N TYR A 143 2.89 -4.18 3.49
CA TYR A 143 3.73 -4.46 4.66
C TYR A 143 5.21 -4.60 4.30
N ARG A 144 5.52 -5.19 3.13
CA ARG A 144 6.89 -5.31 2.64
C ARG A 144 7.43 -3.92 2.25
N VAL A 145 6.64 -3.13 1.52
CA VAL A 145 7.00 -1.72 1.20
C VAL A 145 7.23 -0.92 2.49
N PHE A 146 6.35 -1.06 3.48
CA PHE A 146 6.49 -0.40 4.78
C PHE A 146 7.80 -0.78 5.47
N ALA A 147 8.16 -2.07 5.47
CA ALA A 147 9.38 -2.55 6.09
C ALA A 147 10.64 -2.01 5.40
N ILE A 148 10.68 -2.04 4.07
CA ILE A 148 11.78 -1.45 3.28
C ILE A 148 11.90 0.05 3.59
N ALA A 149 10.78 0.77 3.56
CA ALA A 149 10.77 2.20 3.82
C ALA A 149 11.26 2.54 5.23
N CYS A 150 10.85 1.77 6.23
CA CYS A 150 11.35 1.89 7.60
C CYS A 150 12.85 1.62 7.69
N HIS A 151 13.30 0.49 7.13
CA HIS A 151 14.71 0.09 7.16
C HIS A 151 15.63 1.13 6.49
N ARG A 152 15.16 1.75 5.40
CA ARG A 152 15.91 2.75 4.61
C ARG A 152 15.67 4.20 5.05
N GLY A 153 14.87 4.45 6.08
CA GLY A 153 14.62 5.81 6.57
C GLY A 153 13.68 6.65 5.68
N LEU A 154 12.93 6.02 4.78
CA LEU A 154 12.07 6.65 3.77
C LEU A 154 10.70 7.03 4.33
N GLU A 155 10.65 8.10 5.13
CA GLU A 155 9.45 8.47 5.90
C GLU A 155 8.21 8.69 5.01
N HIS A 156 8.36 9.36 3.86
CA HIS A 156 7.25 9.58 2.93
C HIS A 156 6.68 8.26 2.38
N VAL A 157 7.54 7.33 1.98
CA VAL A 157 7.14 6.00 1.47
C VAL A 157 6.50 5.18 2.58
N ALA A 158 7.07 5.23 3.79
CA ALA A 158 6.55 4.52 4.97
C ALA A 158 5.12 4.98 5.30
N LYS A 159 4.83 6.28 5.22
CA LYS A 159 3.47 6.81 5.42
C LYS A 159 2.48 6.31 4.37
N LEU A 160 2.85 6.33 3.09
CA LEU A 160 1.99 5.82 2.01
C LEU A 160 1.71 4.31 2.19
N ALA A 161 2.75 3.54 2.52
CA ALA A 161 2.63 2.11 2.79
C ALA A 161 1.76 1.84 4.03
N ALA A 162 1.95 2.59 5.12
CA ALA A 162 1.14 2.49 6.33
C ALA A 162 -0.33 2.73 6.03
N MET A 163 -0.67 3.74 5.22
CA MET A 163 -2.06 3.95 4.79
C MET A 163 -2.59 2.76 3.99
N ALA A 164 -1.81 2.22 3.05
CA ALA A 164 -2.21 1.08 2.25
C ALA A 164 -2.44 -0.20 3.10
N THR A 165 -1.73 -0.36 4.22
CA THR A 165 -1.95 -1.49 5.14
C THR A 165 -3.33 -1.48 5.80
N LEU A 166 -4.03 -0.33 5.88
CA LEU A 166 -5.37 -0.25 6.47
C LEU A 166 -6.41 -1.10 5.72
N THR A 167 -6.18 -1.35 4.43
CA THR A 167 -7.02 -2.22 3.59
C THR A 167 -6.87 -3.71 3.92
N ARG A 168 -5.93 -4.06 4.81
CA ARG A 168 -5.64 -5.43 5.21
C ARG A 168 -5.88 -5.61 6.70
N PRO A 169 -6.32 -6.81 7.13
CA PRO A 169 -6.30 -7.16 8.54
C PRO A 169 -4.89 -6.95 9.11
N PRO A 170 -4.77 -6.37 10.31
CA PRO A 170 -3.49 -6.20 10.98
C PRO A 170 -2.89 -7.57 11.28
N PHE A 171 -1.65 -7.78 10.87
CA PHE A 171 -0.82 -8.93 11.28
C PHE A 171 -1.48 -10.31 11.12
N ASP A 172 -2.07 -10.60 9.96
CA ASP A 172 -2.47 -11.97 9.62
C ASP A 172 -1.24 -12.90 9.70
N PRO A 173 -1.21 -13.88 10.63
CA PRO A 173 -0.05 -14.75 10.85
C PRO A 173 0.41 -15.48 9.58
N SER A 174 -0.52 -15.78 8.67
CA SER A 174 -0.20 -16.44 7.40
C SER A 174 0.61 -15.56 6.45
N VAL A 175 0.47 -14.24 6.60
CA VAL A 175 1.17 -13.23 5.78
C VAL A 175 2.45 -12.76 6.46
N THR A 176 2.44 -12.57 7.79
CA THR A 176 3.56 -11.97 8.53
C THR A 176 4.82 -12.83 8.59
N ASP A 177 4.67 -14.16 8.73
CA ASP A 177 5.82 -15.07 8.76
C ASP A 177 6.55 -15.16 7.40
N SER A 178 5.87 -14.71 6.34
CA SER A 178 6.37 -14.75 4.97
C SER A 178 7.05 -13.45 4.53
N ILE A 179 7.15 -12.42 5.38
CA ILE A 179 7.75 -11.13 5.03
C ILE A 179 9.25 -11.11 5.43
N PRO A 180 10.19 -11.28 4.48
CA PRO A 180 11.61 -11.32 4.80
C PRO A 180 12.13 -9.98 5.34
N GLU A 181 11.57 -8.86 4.88
CA GLU A 181 12.02 -7.51 5.24
C GLU A 181 11.74 -7.15 6.71
N PHE A 182 10.85 -7.87 7.40
CA PHE A 182 10.60 -7.67 8.84
C PHE A 182 11.83 -7.97 9.71
N LYS A 183 12.77 -8.79 9.22
CA LYS A 183 14.04 -9.04 9.91
C LYS A 183 14.95 -7.81 9.94
N ALA A 184 14.74 -6.85 9.03
CA ALA A 184 15.57 -5.66 8.88
C ALA A 184 15.07 -4.47 9.72
N ILE A 185 13.87 -4.56 10.28
CA ILE A 185 13.26 -3.51 11.10
C ILE A 185 13.16 -3.93 12.57
N THR A 186 13.05 -2.94 13.45
CA THR A 186 12.87 -3.19 14.89
C THR A 186 11.39 -3.32 15.25
N ALA A 187 11.11 -3.93 16.41
CA ALA A 187 9.76 -3.97 16.97
C ALA A 187 9.15 -2.57 17.15
N HIS A 188 9.97 -1.52 17.32
CA HIS A 188 9.51 -0.14 17.43
C HIS A 188 8.69 0.28 16.19
N HIS A 189 9.17 -0.02 14.98
CA HIS A 189 8.49 0.30 13.72
C HIS A 189 7.10 -0.33 13.65
N LEU A 190 7.00 -1.61 14.05
CA LEU A 190 5.74 -2.34 14.09
C LEU A 190 4.78 -1.80 15.16
N CYS A 191 5.30 -1.42 16.34
CA CYS A 191 4.49 -0.76 17.36
C CYS A 191 3.92 0.57 16.87
N ARG A 192 4.70 1.37 16.12
CA ARG A 192 4.21 2.63 15.54
C ARG A 192 3.12 2.39 14.49
N LEU A 193 3.27 1.36 13.65
CA LEU A 193 2.23 0.95 12.71
C LEU A 193 0.94 0.54 13.43
N GLN A 194 1.07 -0.24 14.52
CA GLN A 194 -0.08 -0.65 15.33
C GLN A 194 -0.77 0.54 16.00
N ILE A 195 -0.02 1.51 16.53
CA ILE A 195 -0.58 2.77 17.08
C ILE A 195 -1.32 3.54 16.00
N PHE A 196 -0.77 3.61 14.78
CA PHE A 196 -1.45 4.25 13.65
C PHE A 196 -2.78 3.55 13.32
N HIS A 197 -2.78 2.22 13.23
CA HIS A 197 -3.99 1.42 13.01
C HIS A 197 -5.06 1.67 14.08
N HIS A 198 -4.67 1.66 15.36
CA HIS A 198 -5.59 1.97 16.46
C HIS A 198 -6.17 3.38 16.36
N ARG A 199 -5.35 4.39 16.04
CA ARG A 199 -5.86 5.76 15.83
C ARG A 199 -6.85 5.85 14.67
N CYS A 200 -6.60 5.12 13.58
CA CYS A 200 -7.54 5.03 12.46
C CYS A 200 -8.86 4.36 12.88
N CYS A 201 -8.78 3.27 13.65
CA CYS A 201 -9.96 2.61 14.22
C CYS A 201 -10.78 3.57 15.10
N ASP A 202 -10.15 4.22 16.08
CA ASP A 202 -10.81 5.17 16.98
C ASP A 202 -11.50 6.31 16.21
N MET A 203 -10.84 6.77 15.15
CA MET A 203 -11.33 7.85 14.31
C MET A 203 -12.53 7.44 13.45
N LEU A 204 -12.54 6.20 12.94
CA LEU A 204 -13.70 5.60 12.26
C LEU A 204 -14.87 5.47 13.21
N LEU A 205 -14.63 4.87 14.39
CA LEU A 205 -15.63 4.70 15.44
C LEU A 205 -16.24 6.04 15.86
N TRP A 206 -15.39 7.05 16.07
CA TRP A 206 -15.85 8.40 16.38
C TRP A 206 -16.70 9.00 15.26
N THR A 207 -16.31 8.82 13.99
CA THR A 207 -17.06 9.34 12.84
C THR A 207 -18.43 8.66 12.71
N LEU A 208 -18.50 7.35 12.98
CA LEU A 208 -19.77 6.60 13.02
C LEU A 208 -20.67 7.06 14.18
N ARG A 209 -20.10 7.23 15.38
CA ARG A 209 -20.83 7.71 16.57
C ARG A 209 -21.30 9.15 16.42
N GLU A 210 -20.48 10.03 15.86
CA GLU A 210 -20.85 11.42 15.58
C GLU A 210 -22.07 11.45 14.65
N ARG A 211 -22.13 10.58 13.64
CA ARG A 211 -23.32 10.45 12.77
C ARG A 211 -24.54 9.89 13.49
N ALA A 212 -24.34 8.98 14.44
CA ALA A 212 -25.42 8.42 15.26
C ALA A 212 -26.01 9.45 16.26
N ALA A 213 -25.15 10.34 16.78
CA ALA A 213 -25.47 11.32 17.81
C ALA A 213 -25.92 12.67 17.22
N ALA A 214 -25.48 13.01 16.01
CA ALA A 214 -25.89 14.21 15.31
C ALA A 214 -27.34 14.07 14.78
N GLY A 215 -28.30 14.30 15.66
CA GLY A 215 -29.53 15.00 15.29
C GLY A 215 -29.22 16.46 14.97
N ALA A 216 -28.33 16.74 14.00
CA ALA A 216 -27.97 18.09 13.58
C ALA A 216 -29.14 18.75 12.81
N PRO A 217 -29.88 19.71 13.40
CA PRO A 217 -31.08 20.34 12.82
C PRO A 217 -30.90 20.83 11.37
N ASP A 218 -29.67 21.23 11.01
CA ASP A 218 -29.32 21.79 9.70
C ASP A 218 -29.30 20.74 8.56
N LEU A 219 -29.24 19.45 8.87
CA LEU A 219 -29.46 18.36 7.90
C LEU A 219 -30.97 18.03 7.73
N PHE A 220 -31.82 18.54 8.62
CA PHE A 220 -33.26 18.31 8.63
C PHE A 220 -34.00 19.48 8.01
N SER A 221 -33.91 19.61 6.69
CA SER A 221 -35.00 20.24 5.96
C SER A 221 -35.86 19.14 5.35
N PRO A 222 -37.15 19.02 5.73
CA PRO A 222 -38.13 18.17 5.05
C PRO A 222 -38.19 18.44 3.54
N GLU A 223 -37.74 19.63 3.11
CA GLU A 223 -37.70 20.04 1.70
C GLU A 223 -36.44 19.56 0.95
N ASN A 224 -35.34 19.24 1.64
CA ASN A 224 -34.08 18.79 1.03
C ASN A 224 -33.75 17.31 1.25
N ASP A 225 -34.18 16.68 2.35
CA ASP A 225 -33.99 15.24 2.60
C ASP A 225 -35.21 14.63 3.31
N PRO A 226 -36.18 14.09 2.54
CA PRO A 226 -37.42 13.52 3.06
C PRO A 226 -37.25 12.29 3.96
N CYS A 227 -36.03 11.75 4.11
CA CYS A 227 -35.78 10.43 4.71
C CYS A 227 -34.72 10.39 5.81
N SER A 228 -34.17 11.56 6.16
CA SER A 228 -33.57 11.85 7.48
C SER A 228 -34.48 11.38 8.64
N VAL A 229 -35.78 11.32 8.38
CA VAL A 229 -36.89 10.90 9.23
C VAL A 229 -37.00 9.39 9.52
N LEU A 230 -36.43 8.50 8.69
CA LEU A 230 -36.58 7.04 8.84
C LEU A 230 -35.89 6.47 10.10
N TRP A 231 -35.02 7.27 10.69
CA TRP A 231 -34.03 6.85 11.68
C TRP A 231 -34.35 7.35 13.07
N TRP A 232 -35.50 7.97 13.32
CA TRP A 232 -35.81 8.58 14.61
C TRP A 232 -37.24 8.21 15.01
N GLU A 233 -37.38 7.55 16.16
CA GLU A 233 -38.62 6.90 16.56
C GLU A 233 -39.44 7.77 17.53
N GLU A 234 -40.77 7.77 17.36
CA GLU A 234 -41.72 7.80 18.48
C GLU A 234 -42.40 6.43 18.50
N GLU A 235 -42.12 5.63 19.52
CA GLU A 235 -42.26 4.15 19.64
C GLU A 235 -43.69 3.59 19.51
N SER A 236 -44.70 4.41 19.19
CA SER A 236 -46.10 4.06 19.44
C SER A 236 -46.99 3.81 18.22
N ARG A 237 -46.53 4.06 16.98
CA ARG A 237 -47.37 3.80 15.77
C ARG A 237 -46.54 3.28 14.61
N GLY A 238 -46.73 2.01 14.29
CA GLY A 238 -46.12 1.35 13.14
C GLY A 238 -46.27 2.16 11.86
N HIS A 239 -45.24 2.06 11.03
CA HIS A 239 -44.91 2.75 9.76
C HIS A 239 -46.03 2.86 8.68
N VAL A 240 -47.26 2.45 8.98
CA VAL A 240 -48.42 2.43 8.09
C VAL A 240 -49.29 3.70 8.26
N ALA A 241 -49.12 4.49 9.32
CA ALA A 241 -49.89 5.72 9.54
C ALA A 241 -49.08 7.04 9.35
N GLY A 242 -47.79 6.96 9.06
CA GLY A 242 -46.94 8.12 8.76
C GLY A 242 -45.45 7.76 8.75
N CYS A 243 -44.84 7.62 7.57
CA CYS A 243 -43.38 7.75 7.46
C CYS A 243 -43.10 9.25 7.75
N GLY A 244 -42.65 9.58 8.96
CA GLY A 244 -42.68 10.94 9.51
C GLY A 244 -42.12 10.99 10.94
N ALA A 245 -41.04 11.73 11.20
CA ALA A 245 -40.55 12.01 12.53
C ALA A 245 -41.47 13.10 13.08
N LYS A 246 -42.05 12.89 14.26
CA LYS A 246 -42.84 13.94 14.91
C LYS A 246 -41.94 14.73 15.83
N PHE A 247 -41.82 16.03 15.56
CA PHE A 247 -41.18 16.97 16.47
C PHE A 247 -42.21 17.39 17.52
N HIS A 248 -41.89 17.23 18.80
CA HIS A 248 -42.67 17.81 19.91
C HIS A 248 -42.31 19.29 20.07
N GLU A 249 -43.32 20.15 20.26
CA GLU A 249 -43.17 21.61 20.46
C GLU A 249 -43.01 21.99 21.95
N ASP A 250 -42.43 21.11 22.78
CA ASP A 250 -42.23 21.42 24.21
C ASP A 250 -40.87 22.10 24.46
N GLU A 251 -40.87 23.04 25.41
CA GLU A 251 -39.79 23.99 25.75
C GLU A 251 -38.48 23.30 26.17
N GLY A 252 -37.68 22.95 25.16
CA GLY A 252 -36.40 22.27 25.29
C GLY A 252 -36.28 21.36 24.08
N GLY A 253 -35.85 21.93 22.95
CA GLY A 253 -35.98 21.34 21.62
C GLY A 253 -35.71 19.82 21.54
N PRO A 254 -36.40 19.10 20.64
CA PRO A 254 -36.47 17.65 20.69
C PRO A 254 -35.06 17.03 20.56
N LEU A 255 -34.62 16.34 21.62
CA LEU A 255 -33.53 15.39 21.53
C LEU A 255 -34.04 14.22 20.69
N LEU A 256 -33.85 14.31 19.38
CA LEU A 256 -34.11 13.21 18.47
C LEU A 256 -33.11 12.09 18.80
N GLU A 257 -33.60 10.92 19.21
CA GLU A 257 -32.79 9.72 19.40
C GLU A 257 -32.92 8.76 18.21
N SER A 258 -31.78 8.22 17.77
CA SER A 258 -31.77 7.35 16.60
C SER A 258 -32.46 6.01 16.87
N ALA A 259 -33.08 5.41 15.85
CA ALA A 259 -33.89 4.22 15.98
C ALA A 259 -33.05 3.07 16.55
N ALA A 260 -33.67 2.25 17.40
CA ALA A 260 -32.97 1.19 18.12
C ALA A 260 -32.20 0.23 17.19
N TRP A 261 -32.78 -0.10 16.04
CA TRP A 261 -32.14 -0.95 15.04
C TRP A 261 -30.88 -0.32 14.44
N PHE A 262 -30.85 0.99 14.28
CA PHE A 262 -29.71 1.72 13.71
C PHE A 262 -28.56 1.76 14.70
N ARG A 263 -28.86 1.99 15.99
CA ARG A 263 -27.87 1.90 17.08
C ARG A 263 -27.25 0.50 17.17
N LEU A 264 -28.07 -0.55 17.05
CA LEU A 264 -27.59 -1.94 17.02
C LEU A 264 -26.73 -2.23 15.79
N HIS A 265 -27.12 -1.71 14.62
CA HIS A 265 -26.33 -1.83 13.40
C HIS A 265 -24.95 -1.18 13.56
N LEU A 266 -24.91 0.06 14.06
CA LEU A 266 -23.65 0.74 14.34
C LEU A 266 -22.81 -0.01 15.38
N HIS A 267 -23.39 -0.50 16.47
CA HIS A 267 -22.66 -1.30 17.46
C HIS A 267 -22.00 -2.54 16.84
N SER A 268 -22.70 -3.24 15.94
CA SER A 268 -22.14 -4.38 15.21
C SER A 268 -20.97 -3.97 14.30
N LEU A 269 -21.05 -2.79 13.66
CA LEU A 269 -19.94 -2.24 12.89
C LEU A 269 -18.76 -1.88 13.79
N GLU A 270 -19.01 -1.34 14.99
CA GLU A 270 -17.96 -0.99 15.95
C GLU A 270 -17.12 -2.22 16.34
N GLU A 271 -17.77 -3.34 16.64
CA GLU A 271 -17.09 -4.62 16.94
C GLU A 271 -16.22 -5.09 15.77
N THR A 272 -16.63 -4.79 14.54
CA THR A 272 -15.92 -5.24 13.34
C THR A 272 -14.79 -4.29 12.92
N CYS A 273 -14.91 -3.00 13.24
CA CYS A 273 -13.87 -1.98 13.02
C CYS A 273 -12.58 -2.26 13.81
N VAL A 274 -12.66 -3.03 14.90
CA VAL A 274 -11.49 -3.48 15.67
C VAL A 274 -10.60 -4.43 14.86
N ILE A 275 -11.17 -5.11 13.86
CA ILE A 275 -10.50 -6.12 13.04
C ILE A 275 -10.18 -5.55 11.64
N HIS A 276 -11.04 -4.67 11.13
CA HIS A 276 -10.92 -4.05 9.82
C HIS A 276 -10.75 -2.55 9.93
N HIS A 277 -9.58 -2.02 9.52
CA HIS A 277 -9.28 -0.60 9.54
C HIS A 277 -9.54 0.10 8.19
N ASP A 278 -10.15 -0.62 7.24
CA ASP A 278 -10.42 -0.15 5.88
C ASP A 278 -11.70 0.71 5.87
N SER A 279 -11.54 2.01 5.59
CA SER A 279 -12.66 2.95 5.50
C SER A 279 -13.65 2.59 4.38
N GLY A 280 -13.17 2.05 3.25
CA GLY A 280 -14.03 1.66 2.13
C GLY A 280 -14.83 0.41 2.45
N TRP A 281 -14.20 -0.57 3.12
CA TRP A 281 -14.91 -1.75 3.63
C TRP A 281 -15.98 -1.36 4.65
N ILE A 282 -15.66 -0.47 5.59
CA ILE A 282 -16.62 0.02 6.58
C ILE A 282 -17.76 0.78 5.90
N ALA A 283 -17.47 1.63 4.93
CA ALA A 283 -18.48 2.36 4.17
C ALA A 283 -19.44 1.43 3.42
N GLN A 284 -18.92 0.35 2.83
CA GLN A 284 -19.76 -0.70 2.26
C GLN A 284 -20.64 -1.35 3.32
N LYS A 285 -20.08 -1.69 4.48
CA LYS A 285 -20.83 -2.33 5.58
C LYS A 285 -21.87 -1.41 6.24
N VAL A 286 -21.65 -0.10 6.25
CA VAL A 286 -22.67 0.88 6.61
C VAL A 286 -23.90 0.74 5.71
N ALA A 287 -23.70 0.52 4.41
CA ALA A 287 -24.78 0.32 3.44
C ALA A 287 -25.44 -1.07 3.49
N GLU A 288 -24.81 -2.05 4.14
CA GLU A 288 -25.33 -3.42 4.25
C GLU A 288 -26.17 -3.59 5.52
N LEU A 289 -27.49 -3.62 5.36
CA LEU A 289 -28.41 -3.85 6.48
C LEU A 289 -28.57 -5.33 6.82
N SER A 290 -28.76 -5.63 8.10
CA SER A 290 -29.07 -6.99 8.53
C SER A 290 -30.47 -7.43 8.04
N PRO A 291 -30.70 -8.73 7.75
CA PRO A 291 -32.00 -9.23 7.27
C PRO A 291 -33.20 -8.88 8.17
N PRO A 292 -33.10 -8.92 9.52
CA PRO A 292 -34.21 -8.50 10.38
C PRO A 292 -34.59 -7.03 10.22
N VAL A 293 -33.59 -6.16 10.01
CA VAL A 293 -33.80 -4.72 9.80
C VAL A 293 -34.43 -4.46 8.44
N LEU A 294 -33.93 -5.11 7.38
CA LEU A 294 -34.56 -5.07 6.07
C LEU A 294 -36.02 -5.54 6.12
N MET A 295 -36.33 -6.59 6.89
CA MET A 295 -37.69 -7.09 7.08
C MET A 295 -38.59 -6.06 7.81
N ALA A 296 -38.04 -5.30 8.76
CA ALA A 296 -38.78 -4.25 9.45
C ALA A 296 -39.09 -3.06 8.52
N ILE A 297 -38.11 -2.60 7.74
CA ILE A 297 -38.26 -1.44 6.85
C ILE A 297 -39.09 -1.79 5.59
N SER A 298 -38.98 -3.02 5.08
CA SER A 298 -39.72 -3.51 3.89
C SER A 298 -41.23 -3.60 4.02
N LYS A 299 -41.76 -3.41 5.23
CA LYS A 299 -43.19 -3.17 5.44
C LYS A 299 -43.71 -1.92 4.70
N CYS A 300 -42.83 -0.99 4.33
CA CYS A 300 -43.14 0.16 3.46
C CYS A 300 -42.18 0.21 2.24
N PRO A 301 -42.68 0.02 1.00
CA PRO A 301 -41.84 -0.01 -0.20
C PRO A 301 -41.05 1.28 -0.46
N ARG A 302 -41.63 2.45 -0.15
CA ARG A 302 -40.92 3.73 -0.30
C ARG A 302 -39.75 3.83 0.67
N CYS A 303 -40.00 3.49 1.93
CA CYS A 303 -39.08 3.72 3.02
C CYS A 303 -37.83 2.78 2.94
N VAL A 304 -37.90 1.63 2.24
CA VAL A 304 -36.71 0.80 1.92
C VAL A 304 -35.77 1.45 0.92
N GLU A 305 -36.31 1.99 -0.18
CA GLU A 305 -35.50 2.58 -1.25
C GLU A 305 -34.72 3.79 -0.73
N TYR A 306 -35.38 4.64 0.04
CA TYR A 306 -34.76 5.78 0.68
C TYR A 306 -33.75 5.38 1.77
N ALA A 307 -34.07 4.40 2.62
CA ALA A 307 -33.11 3.92 3.62
C ALA A 307 -31.83 3.41 2.96
N THR A 308 -31.96 2.65 1.88
CA THR A 308 -30.83 2.08 1.14
C THR A 308 -29.97 3.17 0.50
N ASN A 309 -30.59 4.18 -0.14
CA ASN A 309 -29.85 5.29 -0.76
C ASN A 309 -29.18 6.17 0.29
N HIS A 310 -29.85 6.47 1.40
CA HIS A 310 -29.29 7.27 2.47
C HIS A 310 -28.09 6.59 3.13
N LEU A 311 -28.15 5.28 3.39
CA LEU A 311 -26.99 4.56 3.94
C LEU A 311 -25.80 4.52 2.99
N LYS A 312 -26.03 4.43 1.68
CA LYS A 312 -24.95 4.54 0.68
C LYS A 312 -24.29 5.92 0.73
N THR A 313 -25.09 6.98 0.75
CA THR A 313 -24.58 8.36 0.89
C THR A 313 -23.82 8.53 2.20
N MET A 314 -24.37 8.04 3.31
CA MET A 314 -23.72 8.08 4.61
C MET A 314 -22.42 7.29 4.63
N GLY A 315 -22.37 6.11 4.02
CA GLY A 315 -21.15 5.32 3.85
C GLY A 315 -20.07 6.12 3.12
N MET A 316 -20.40 6.75 1.98
CA MET A 316 -19.47 7.60 1.24
C MET A 316 -18.98 8.80 2.08
N GLU A 317 -19.87 9.45 2.83
CA GLU A 317 -19.50 10.58 3.68
C GLU A 317 -18.60 10.17 4.86
N VAL A 318 -18.87 9.01 5.45
CA VAL A 318 -18.03 8.42 6.51
C VAL A 318 -16.66 8.10 5.92
N GLU A 319 -16.58 7.50 4.74
CA GLU A 319 -15.33 7.19 4.05
C GLU A 319 -14.49 8.45 3.80
N VAL A 320 -15.10 9.49 3.23
CA VAL A 320 -14.41 10.76 2.93
C VAL A 320 -13.90 11.42 4.21
N LYS A 321 -14.73 11.51 5.25
CA LYS A 321 -14.32 12.10 6.55
C LYS A 321 -13.23 11.27 7.23
N ALA A 322 -13.36 9.95 7.23
CA ALA A 322 -12.36 9.06 7.79
C ALA A 322 -11.02 9.20 7.07
N ASN A 323 -11.01 9.17 5.74
CA ASN A 323 -9.81 9.34 4.93
C ASN A 323 -9.11 10.68 5.19
N GLN A 324 -9.85 11.79 5.34
CA GLN A 324 -9.27 13.07 5.72
C GLN A 324 -8.59 13.00 7.09
N LYS A 325 -9.25 12.39 8.07
CA LYS A 325 -8.68 12.23 9.42
C LYS A 325 -7.50 11.26 9.45
N PHE A 326 -7.47 10.23 8.60
CA PHE A 326 -6.33 9.32 8.45
C PHE A 326 -5.10 10.03 7.93
N GLN A 327 -5.27 10.93 6.94
CA GLN A 327 -4.17 11.76 6.43
C GLN A 327 -3.57 12.65 7.53
N VAL A 328 -4.40 13.19 8.42
CA VAL A 328 -3.92 13.94 9.59
C VAL A 328 -3.17 13.03 10.57
N ALA A 329 -3.73 11.84 10.86
CA ALA A 329 -3.13 10.89 11.80
C ALA A 329 -1.77 10.38 11.31
N VAL A 330 -1.65 10.03 10.03
CA VAL A 330 -0.39 9.55 9.44
C VAL A 330 0.66 10.66 9.37
N ALA A 331 0.24 11.93 9.22
CA ALA A 331 1.17 13.06 9.24
C ALA A 331 1.83 13.26 10.62
N GLN A 332 1.11 12.97 11.70
CA GLN A 332 1.56 13.12 13.10
C GLN A 332 2.41 11.96 13.62
N ILE A 333 2.46 10.87 12.88
CA ILE A 333 3.29 9.71 13.20
C ILE A 333 4.49 9.78 12.26
N SER A 334 5.70 9.64 12.81
CA SER A 334 6.84 9.23 12.00
C SER A 334 6.86 7.70 12.00
N PHE A 335 7.52 7.06 11.05
CA PHE A 335 7.74 5.62 11.10
C PHE A 335 9.21 5.26 11.15
N THR A 336 10.09 6.15 10.70
CA THR A 336 11.52 5.84 10.50
C THR A 336 12.45 6.27 11.64
N VAL A 337 11.92 7.02 12.60
CA VAL A 337 12.66 7.53 13.78
C VAL A 337 12.41 6.70 15.02
#